data_AF-A0A365TBK3-F1
#
_entry.id   AF-A0A365TBK3-F1
#
_cell.length_a   1.000
_cell.length_b   1.000
_cell.length_c   1.000
_cell.angle_alpha   90.00
_cell.angle_beta   90.00
_cell.angle_gamma   90.00
#
_symmetry.space_group_name_H-M   'P 1'
#
loop_
_entity.id
_entity.type
_entity.pdbx_description
1 polymer ?
#
loop_
_entity_poly.entity_id
_entity_poly.type
_entity_poly.pdbx_seq_one_letter_code
_entity_poly.pdbx_strand_id
1 'polypeptide(L)'
;MGMNDERNEERDATEGAVSRRTVLKGTTAAGVAGGLLPGQASGHPKPRTITVKTLTVPARYRFTVSGEVAKRPSAGTSDEIRGHRTVLGRIDTKGELDEFAFSGEITSFETLKGDVDVVVDGKAVEEKRAKKAKERALPNAITIRAEGEDVSYRFRVTGRVRKGPTADGGDSVDGTTVSGAVGGRGTDDYRYSGSLVFDSTEGPLTVTLELDQ
;
A
#
# COMPACT_ATOMS: atom_id res chain seq x y z
N MET A 1 41.05 31.47 -68.30
CA MET A 1 40.34 31.29 -67.01
C MET A 1 40.81 29.98 -66.39
N GLY A 2 41.06 29.98 -65.08
CA GLY A 2 41.72 28.89 -64.34
C GLY A 2 42.74 29.52 -63.38
N MET A 3 42.29 30.12 -62.27
CA MET A 3 41.95 29.45 -60.99
C MET A 3 43.21 29.16 -60.16
N ASN A 4 43.53 30.14 -59.30
CA ASN A 4 44.00 29.86 -57.94
C ASN A 4 42.89 29.03 -57.22
N ASP A 5 43.13 28.23 -56.19
CA ASP A 5 43.89 28.55 -54.99
C ASP A 5 44.48 27.32 -54.29
N GLU A 6 45.41 27.58 -53.37
CA GLU A 6 46.17 26.57 -52.64
C GLU A 6 45.46 26.03 -51.39
N ARG A 7 45.87 24.81 -50.99
CA ARG A 7 45.82 24.22 -49.63
C ARG A 7 44.46 24.19 -48.92
N ASN A 8 43.85 23.01 -48.92
CA ASN A 8 43.06 22.52 -47.80
C ASN A 8 43.66 21.21 -47.30
N GLU A 9 44.09 21.16 -46.04
CA GLU A 9 44.66 19.96 -45.43
C GLU A 9 43.56 19.05 -44.87
N GLU A 10 43.59 17.78 -45.27
CA GLU A 10 43.50 16.60 -44.38
C GLU A 10 43.40 16.92 -42.86
N ARG A 11 42.52 16.37 -42.01
CA ARG A 11 41.66 15.15 -41.96
C ARG A 11 40.38 15.52 -41.14
N ASP A 12 39.34 14.72 -40.91
CA ASP A 12 39.16 13.26 -40.91
C ASP A 12 37.67 12.92 -41.11
N ALA A 13 37.37 11.66 -41.41
CA ALA A 13 36.02 11.08 -41.35
C ALA A 13 35.55 10.97 -39.87
N THR A 14 34.29 10.70 -39.51
CA THR A 14 33.20 10.02 -40.23
C THR A 14 31.84 10.47 -39.69
N GLU A 15 30.77 10.07 -40.39
CA GLU A 15 29.36 10.37 -40.13
C GLU A 15 28.84 10.00 -38.73
N GLY A 16 27.81 10.71 -38.26
CA GLY A 16 27.16 10.44 -36.98
C GLY A 16 25.98 11.36 -36.66
N ALA A 17 25.03 11.53 -37.58
CA ALA A 17 23.88 12.40 -37.38
C ALA A 17 22.93 11.88 -36.28
N VAL A 18 22.64 12.69 -35.24
CA VAL A 18 21.29 12.92 -34.68
C VAL A 18 21.27 14.25 -33.90
N SER A 19 20.32 15.12 -34.23
CA SER A 19 20.07 16.39 -33.55
C SER A 19 19.43 16.20 -32.16
N ARG A 20 19.95 16.86 -31.12
CA ARG A 20 19.29 16.93 -29.80
C ARG A 20 18.51 18.24 -29.67
N ARG A 21 17.19 18.13 -29.43
CA ARG A 21 16.24 19.25 -29.42
C ARG A 21 16.29 20.09 -28.13
N THR A 22 16.07 21.39 -28.36
CA THR A 22 15.82 22.53 -27.46
C THR A 22 14.97 22.27 -26.21
N VAL A 23 15.28 22.97 -25.11
CA VAL A 23 14.33 23.37 -24.06
C VAL A 23 14.27 24.89 -23.93
N LEU A 24 13.06 25.44 -23.83
CA LEU A 24 12.81 26.89 -23.76
C LEU A 24 13.15 27.45 -22.38
N LYS A 25 13.84 28.60 -22.34
CA LYS A 25 13.82 29.52 -21.18
C LYS A 25 12.67 30.54 -21.36
N GLY A 26 12.18 31.04 -20.23
CA GLY A 26 10.89 31.73 -20.14
C GLY A 26 10.80 33.04 -20.92
N THR A 27 9.57 33.39 -21.31
CA THR A 27 9.23 34.64 -21.98
C THR A 27 9.24 35.82 -21.01
N THR A 28 10.38 36.51 -20.90
CA THR A 28 10.36 37.96 -20.69
C THR A 28 10.05 38.65 -22.02
N ALA A 29 9.19 39.66 -22.01
CA ALA A 29 8.76 40.33 -23.22
C ALA A 29 9.83 41.30 -23.74
N ALA A 30 10.39 41.03 -24.93
CA ALA A 30 10.79 41.98 -26.00
C ALA A 30 11.75 41.30 -26.99
N GLY A 31 11.57 41.55 -28.30
CA GLY A 31 12.60 41.29 -29.32
C GLY A 31 12.38 40.06 -30.21
N VAL A 32 12.11 40.32 -31.48
CA VAL A 32 12.07 39.37 -32.61
C VAL A 32 13.45 38.76 -32.93
N ALA A 33 13.55 37.42 -33.05
CA ALA A 33 14.28 36.70 -34.13
C ALA A 33 14.34 35.14 -33.95
N GLY A 34 13.73 34.40 -34.89
CA GLY A 34 14.18 33.12 -35.49
C GLY A 34 14.52 31.85 -34.67
N GLY A 35 13.85 30.71 -34.97
CA GLY A 35 14.50 29.38 -35.01
C GLY A 35 13.85 28.17 -34.29
N LEU A 36 13.15 27.30 -35.06
CA LEU A 36 13.17 25.81 -35.08
C LEU A 36 13.77 25.04 -33.85
N LEU A 37 13.23 23.96 -33.25
CA LEU A 37 12.06 23.05 -33.45
C LEU A 37 11.71 22.34 -32.10
N PRO A 38 10.56 21.63 -31.94
CA PRO A 38 10.02 21.27 -30.62
C PRO A 38 10.63 20.01 -29.96
N GLY A 39 11.36 20.20 -28.86
CA GLY A 39 11.76 19.16 -27.91
C GLY A 39 10.65 18.77 -26.94
N GLN A 40 9.52 18.24 -27.42
CA GLN A 40 8.63 17.51 -26.52
C GLN A 40 9.34 16.23 -26.07
N ALA A 41 9.80 16.23 -24.83
CA ALA A 41 9.98 14.97 -24.13
C ALA A 41 8.60 14.32 -24.05
N SER A 42 8.45 13.12 -24.63
CA SER A 42 7.23 12.30 -24.52
C SER A 42 7.10 11.71 -23.12
N GLY A 43 7.11 12.56 -22.10
CA GLY A 43 6.46 12.26 -20.85
C GLY A 43 4.98 12.19 -21.16
N HIS A 44 4.45 10.98 -21.37
CA HIS A 44 3.02 10.72 -21.24
C HIS A 44 2.54 11.48 -19.99
N PRO A 45 1.45 12.27 -20.07
CA PRO A 45 0.97 12.98 -18.90
C PRO A 45 0.73 11.95 -17.81
N LYS A 46 1.56 11.95 -16.76
CA LYS A 46 1.44 11.05 -15.61
C LYS A 46 0.35 11.67 -14.76
N PRO A 47 -0.94 11.30 -14.97
CA PRO A 47 -2.05 12.08 -14.44
C PRO A 47 -2.29 11.73 -12.97
N ARG A 48 -1.55 10.73 -12.47
CA ARG A 48 -1.78 10.06 -11.21
C ARG A 48 -0.54 10.12 -10.35
N THR A 49 -0.76 10.37 -9.07
CA THR A 49 0.26 10.56 -8.06
C THR A 49 -0.03 9.63 -6.92
N ILE A 50 0.96 8.90 -6.42
CA ILE A 50 0.87 8.17 -5.16
C ILE A 50 1.77 8.84 -4.13
N THR A 51 1.21 9.13 -2.96
CA THR A 51 1.93 9.61 -1.79
C THR A 51 1.85 8.53 -0.72
N VAL A 52 3.00 8.11 -0.19
CA VAL A 52 3.11 7.12 0.88
C VAL A 52 3.64 7.83 2.12
N LYS A 53 2.88 7.82 3.22
CA LYS A 53 3.25 8.42 4.50
C LYS A 53 3.53 7.33 5.52
N THR A 54 4.60 7.45 6.29
CA THR A 54 4.85 6.50 7.39
C THR A 54 3.98 6.82 8.62
N LEU A 55 3.40 5.80 9.24
CA LEU A 55 2.76 5.86 10.55
C LEU A 55 3.69 5.29 11.64
N THR A 56 4.46 4.23 11.32
CA THR A 56 5.44 3.61 12.21
C THR A 56 6.77 3.37 11.48
N VAL A 57 7.89 3.71 12.11
CA VAL A 57 9.23 3.59 11.52
C VAL A 57 10.06 2.47 12.16
N PRO A 58 10.91 1.76 11.37
CA PRO A 58 11.12 1.91 9.93
C PRO A 58 10.01 1.24 9.11
N ALA A 59 9.51 1.94 8.10
CA ALA A 59 8.51 1.44 7.16
C ALA A 59 9.15 0.97 5.85
N ARG A 60 8.60 -0.10 5.27
CA ARG A 60 8.97 -0.61 3.94
C ARG A 60 7.71 -1.03 3.20
N TYR A 61 7.61 -0.62 1.94
CA TYR A 61 6.46 -0.94 1.10
C TYR A 61 6.91 -1.29 -0.32
N ARG A 62 6.03 -1.98 -1.03
CA ARG A 62 6.20 -2.37 -2.43
C ARG A 62 4.91 -2.11 -3.16
N PHE A 63 4.97 -1.47 -4.32
CA PHE A 63 3.79 -1.35 -5.18
C PHE A 63 4.15 -1.56 -6.65
N THR A 64 3.17 -2.01 -7.42
CA THR A 64 3.29 -2.24 -8.86
C THR A 64 2.16 -1.54 -9.58
N VAL A 65 2.47 -0.90 -10.71
CA VAL A 65 1.50 -0.26 -11.61
C VAL A 65 1.43 -0.99 -12.96
N SER A 66 0.31 -0.85 -13.66
CA SER A 66 0.14 -1.37 -15.03
C SER A 66 0.87 -0.53 -16.09
N GLY A 67 1.00 0.79 -15.86
CA GLY A 67 1.76 1.69 -16.72
C GLY A 67 3.22 1.83 -16.29
N GLU A 68 3.70 3.07 -16.17
CA GLU A 68 5.06 3.40 -15.73
C GLU A 68 5.06 4.24 -14.45
N VAL A 69 6.12 4.15 -13.66
CA VAL A 69 6.33 4.95 -12.45
C VAL A 69 7.64 5.75 -12.52
N ALA A 70 7.65 6.95 -11.92
CA ALA A 70 8.84 7.76 -11.70
C ALA A 70 8.82 8.41 -10.31
N LYS A 71 10.00 8.56 -9.71
CA LYS A 71 10.20 9.33 -8.48
C LYS A 71 9.77 10.79 -8.67
N ARG A 72 9.13 11.38 -7.66
CA ARG A 72 9.02 12.84 -7.50
C ARG A 72 10.11 13.33 -6.51
N PRO A 73 10.31 14.65 -6.32
CA PRO A 73 11.36 15.17 -5.43
C PRO A 73 11.28 14.68 -3.98
N SER A 74 10.09 14.26 -3.52
CA SER A 74 9.89 13.71 -2.17
C SER A 74 10.13 12.21 -2.05
N ALA A 75 10.34 11.45 -3.14
CA ALA A 75 10.71 10.04 -3.01
C ALA A 75 12.13 9.90 -2.43
N GLY A 76 12.27 9.09 -1.39
CA GLY A 76 13.53 8.77 -0.75
C GLY A 76 14.63 8.37 -1.74
N THR A 77 15.86 8.79 -1.46
CA THR A 77 17.05 8.37 -2.23
C THR A 77 17.22 6.86 -2.22
N SER A 78 16.87 6.22 -1.09
CA SER A 78 16.84 4.77 -0.85
C SER A 78 15.84 3.98 -1.70
N ASP A 79 14.83 4.62 -2.32
CA ASP A 79 13.80 3.90 -3.06
C ASP A 79 14.32 3.38 -4.40
N GLU A 80 13.79 2.25 -4.86
CA GLU A 80 14.21 1.62 -6.11
C GLU A 80 13.02 1.36 -7.04
N ILE A 81 13.18 1.73 -8.33
CA ILE A 81 12.21 1.43 -9.38
C ILE A 81 12.74 0.26 -10.21
N ARG A 82 12.11 -0.91 -10.07
CA ARG A 82 12.39 -2.13 -10.85
C ARG A 82 11.53 -2.17 -12.10
N GLY A 83 12.17 -2.27 -13.27
CA GLY A 83 11.52 -2.48 -14.56
C GLY A 83 10.49 -1.41 -14.95
N HIS A 84 10.69 -0.17 -14.50
CA HIS A 84 9.78 0.98 -14.71
C HIS A 84 8.35 0.84 -14.16
N ARG A 85 8.00 -0.26 -13.46
CA ARG A 85 6.62 -0.55 -13.01
C ARG A 85 6.47 -0.87 -11.53
N THR A 86 7.52 -1.36 -10.89
CA THR A 86 7.50 -1.77 -9.48
C THR A 86 8.40 -0.87 -8.66
N VAL A 87 7.88 -0.31 -7.57
CA VAL A 87 8.65 0.46 -6.60
C VAL A 87 8.87 -0.37 -5.36
N LEU A 88 10.09 -0.39 -4.85
CA LEU A 88 10.42 -0.78 -3.48
C LEU A 88 10.85 0.48 -2.75
N GLY A 89 10.04 0.91 -1.77
CA GLY A 89 10.29 2.15 -1.05
C GLY A 89 10.54 1.93 0.44
N ARG A 90 11.29 2.85 1.04
CA ARG A 90 11.76 2.73 2.43
C ARG A 90 11.82 4.09 3.12
N ILE A 91 11.01 4.23 4.17
CA ILE A 91 10.97 5.40 5.03
C ILE A 91 11.52 5.00 6.40
N ASP A 92 12.72 5.48 6.73
CA ASP A 92 13.36 5.24 8.03
C ASP A 92 13.11 6.38 9.05
N THR A 93 12.78 7.61 8.60
CA THR A 93 12.53 8.76 9.49
C THR A 93 11.03 9.03 9.70
N LYS A 94 10.64 9.36 10.94
CA LYS A 94 9.23 9.66 11.25
C LYS A 94 8.83 11.02 10.66
N GLY A 95 7.75 11.04 9.87
CA GLY A 95 7.23 12.25 9.23
C GLY A 95 7.72 12.47 7.80
N GLU A 96 8.67 11.66 7.32
CA GLU A 96 8.96 11.56 5.89
C GLU A 96 7.77 10.93 5.14
N LEU A 97 7.61 11.35 3.89
CA LEU A 97 6.64 10.82 2.93
C LEU A 97 7.35 10.69 1.59
N ASP A 98 7.08 9.58 0.89
CA ASP A 98 7.54 9.38 -0.47
C ASP A 98 6.43 9.75 -1.46
N GLU A 99 6.81 10.27 -2.62
CA GLU A 99 5.86 10.64 -3.67
C GLU A 99 6.33 10.16 -5.05
N PHE A 100 5.44 9.49 -5.80
CA PHE A 100 5.73 8.98 -7.15
C PHE A 100 4.63 9.40 -8.12
N ALA A 101 5.03 9.72 -9.35
CA ALA A 101 4.12 9.95 -10.45
C ALA A 101 4.01 8.67 -11.28
N PHE A 102 2.80 8.23 -11.59
CA PHE A 102 2.56 7.01 -12.35
C PHE A 102 1.50 7.15 -13.45
N SER A 103 1.48 6.19 -14.36
CA SER A 103 0.44 6.00 -15.37
C SER A 103 -0.22 4.62 -15.23
N GLY A 104 -1.42 4.47 -15.78
CA GLY A 104 -2.24 3.28 -15.58
C GLY A 104 -2.83 3.20 -14.17
N GLU A 105 -2.93 1.99 -13.63
CA GLU A 105 -3.53 1.71 -12.32
C GLU A 105 -2.55 0.97 -11.41
N ILE A 106 -2.73 1.09 -10.10
CA ILE A 106 -1.98 0.30 -9.10
C ILE A 106 -2.57 -1.12 -9.09
N THR A 107 -1.80 -2.08 -9.58
CA THR A 107 -2.20 -3.49 -9.64
C THR A 107 -1.91 -4.24 -8.35
N SER A 108 -0.93 -3.77 -7.57
CA SER A 108 -0.60 -4.31 -6.25
C SER A 108 0.01 -3.25 -5.34
N PHE A 109 -0.33 -3.29 -4.05
CA PHE A 109 0.34 -2.55 -2.98
C PHE A 109 0.48 -3.48 -1.77
N GLU A 110 1.67 -3.55 -1.20
CA GLU A 110 2.04 -4.41 -0.08
C GLU A 110 2.93 -3.65 0.90
N THR A 111 2.60 -3.70 2.18
CA THR A 111 3.47 -3.18 3.25
C THR A 111 4.33 -4.34 3.77
N LEU A 112 5.64 -4.25 3.56
CA LEU A 112 6.62 -5.27 3.95
C LEU A 112 7.05 -5.14 5.42
N LYS A 113 7.03 -3.92 5.97
CA LYS A 113 7.33 -3.63 7.37
C LYS A 113 6.70 -2.30 7.80
N GLY A 114 6.27 -2.23 9.05
CA GLY A 114 5.64 -1.04 9.63
C GLY A 114 4.26 -0.76 9.06
N ASP A 115 3.72 0.39 9.40
CA ASP A 115 2.43 0.89 8.94
C ASP A 115 2.65 2.11 8.06
N VAL A 116 2.06 2.08 6.88
CA VAL A 116 2.05 3.21 5.94
C VAL A 116 0.61 3.60 5.64
N ASP A 117 0.38 4.88 5.41
CA ASP A 117 -0.82 5.43 4.80
C ASP A 117 -0.53 5.80 3.33
N VAL A 118 -1.55 5.68 2.47
CA VAL A 118 -1.41 5.80 1.02
C VAL A 118 -2.51 6.68 0.45
N VAL A 119 -2.10 7.74 -0.24
CA VAL A 119 -2.98 8.69 -0.93
C VAL A 119 -2.72 8.59 -2.42
N VAL A 120 -3.77 8.54 -3.24
CA VAL A 120 -3.66 8.48 -4.70
C VAL A 120 -4.47 9.63 -5.32
N ASP A 121 -3.81 10.48 -6.10
CA ASP A 121 -4.36 11.67 -6.75
C ASP A 121 -4.95 12.68 -5.76
N GLY A 122 -4.36 12.78 -4.57
CA GLY A 122 -4.90 13.58 -3.46
C GLY A 122 -6.16 13.00 -2.80
N LYS A 123 -6.73 11.91 -3.33
CA LYS A 123 -7.79 11.13 -2.70
C LYS A 123 -7.15 10.02 -1.87
N ALA A 124 -7.40 10.02 -0.57
CA ALA A 124 -6.85 8.98 0.30
C ALA A 124 -7.38 7.59 -0.14
N VAL A 125 -6.53 6.56 -0.14
CA VAL A 125 -6.95 5.16 -0.39
C VAL A 125 -7.69 4.58 0.84
N GLU A 126 -7.99 5.45 1.81
CA GLU A 126 -8.96 5.31 2.90
C GLU A 126 -10.17 4.47 2.52
N GLU A 127 -10.90 4.70 1.43
CA GLU A 127 -12.10 3.90 1.13
C GLU A 127 -11.82 2.40 0.99
N LYS A 128 -10.74 2.01 0.29
CA LYS A 128 -10.36 0.59 0.14
C LYS A 128 -9.71 0.04 1.41
N ARG A 129 -8.98 0.85 2.18
CA ARG A 129 -8.39 0.45 3.46
C ARG A 129 -9.46 0.30 4.54
N ALA A 130 -10.34 1.28 4.71
CA ALA A 130 -11.48 1.28 5.61
C ALA A 130 -12.48 0.17 5.25
N LYS A 131 -12.71 -0.11 3.96
CA LYS A 131 -13.49 -1.30 3.56
C LYS A 131 -12.80 -2.60 3.97
N LYS A 132 -11.50 -2.77 3.68
CA LYS A 132 -10.73 -3.95 4.15
C LYS A 132 -10.58 -4.01 5.68
N ALA A 133 -10.62 -2.88 6.37
CA ALA A 133 -10.55 -2.77 7.82
C ALA A 133 -11.90 -3.11 8.46
N LYS A 134 -13.04 -2.70 7.87
CA LYS A 134 -14.39 -3.15 8.24
C LYS A 134 -14.59 -4.64 7.91
N GLU A 135 -14.14 -5.11 6.76
CA GLU A 135 -14.07 -6.56 6.43
C GLU A 135 -13.08 -7.33 7.33
N ARG A 136 -12.20 -6.63 8.06
CA ARG A 136 -11.33 -7.15 9.12
C ARG A 136 -11.83 -6.91 10.54
N ALA A 137 -12.83 -6.07 10.73
CA ALA A 137 -13.39 -5.77 12.03
C ALA A 137 -14.11 -7.01 12.54
N LEU A 138 -13.90 -7.25 13.83
CA LEU A 138 -14.61 -8.23 14.63
C LEU A 138 -15.30 -7.40 15.73
N PRO A 139 -16.36 -6.65 15.36
CA PRO A 139 -16.95 -5.64 16.23
C PRO A 139 -17.57 -6.25 17.49
N ASN A 140 -18.06 -7.48 17.37
CA ASN A 140 -18.71 -8.16 18.47
C ASN A 140 -17.66 -8.87 19.34
N ALA A 141 -17.89 -8.93 20.65
CA ALA A 141 -17.19 -9.81 21.57
C ALA A 141 -18.17 -10.80 22.21
N ILE A 142 -17.69 -12.00 22.49
CA ILE A 142 -18.35 -12.97 23.36
C ILE A 142 -17.37 -13.39 24.44
N THR A 143 -17.84 -13.39 25.68
CA THR A 143 -17.09 -13.84 26.86
C THR A 143 -17.84 -14.99 27.49
N ILE A 144 -17.17 -16.13 27.66
CA ILE A 144 -17.73 -17.39 28.20
C ILE A 144 -17.03 -17.68 29.52
N ARG A 145 -17.80 -17.85 30.59
CA ARG A 145 -17.30 -18.02 31.96
C ARG A 145 -17.89 -19.25 32.62
N ALA A 146 -17.03 -20.05 33.24
CA ALA A 146 -17.42 -21.20 34.06
C ALA A 146 -17.97 -20.76 35.43
N GLU A 147 -19.03 -21.42 35.90
CA GLU A 147 -19.68 -21.12 37.20
C GLU A 147 -19.37 -22.17 38.29
N GLY A 148 -18.09 -22.55 38.40
CA GLY A 148 -17.54 -23.36 39.50
C GLY A 148 -17.05 -24.76 39.09
N GLU A 149 -17.52 -25.26 37.95
CA GLU A 149 -17.15 -26.57 37.37
C GLU A 149 -16.47 -26.37 36.01
N ASP A 150 -15.79 -27.40 35.50
CA ASP A 150 -15.21 -27.36 34.15
C ASP A 150 -16.32 -27.54 33.11
N VAL A 151 -16.39 -26.63 32.13
CA VAL A 151 -17.48 -26.59 31.14
C VAL A 151 -16.96 -26.49 29.72
N SER A 152 -17.53 -27.30 28.82
CA SER A 152 -17.18 -27.33 27.39
C SER A 152 -18.20 -26.53 26.57
N TYR A 153 -17.74 -25.89 25.50
CA TYR A 153 -18.62 -25.13 24.60
C TYR A 153 -18.23 -25.28 23.13
N ARG A 154 -19.24 -25.20 22.27
CA ARG A 154 -19.09 -25.10 20.82
C ARG A 154 -20.08 -24.09 20.27
N PHE A 155 -19.59 -23.15 19.48
CA PHE A 155 -20.44 -22.17 18.78
C PHE A 155 -19.95 -21.92 17.37
N ARG A 156 -20.82 -21.36 16.53
CA ARG A 156 -20.53 -20.93 15.17
C ARG A 156 -20.90 -19.48 14.97
N VAL A 157 -20.20 -18.82 14.05
CA VAL A 157 -20.56 -17.48 13.58
C VAL A 157 -20.82 -17.47 12.08
N THR A 158 -21.62 -16.50 11.62
CA THR A 158 -21.85 -16.30 10.18
C THR A 158 -20.77 -15.45 9.50
N GLY A 159 -20.01 -14.67 10.27
CA GLY A 159 -18.85 -13.90 9.80
C GLY A 159 -17.53 -14.61 10.08
N ARG A 160 -16.56 -13.89 10.67
CA ARG A 160 -15.29 -14.47 11.13
C ARG A 160 -15.20 -14.39 12.65
N VAL A 161 -14.33 -15.21 13.24
CA VAL A 161 -14.06 -15.25 14.67
C VAL A 161 -12.56 -15.41 14.93
N ARG A 162 -12.09 -14.90 16.07
CA ARG A 162 -10.72 -15.08 16.59
C ARG A 162 -10.76 -15.18 18.11
N LYS A 163 -9.83 -15.95 18.68
CA LYS A 163 -9.51 -15.90 20.12
C LYS A 163 -9.16 -14.47 20.52
N GLY A 164 -9.65 -14.04 21.68
CA GLY A 164 -9.23 -12.84 22.39
C GLY A 164 -8.08 -13.15 23.37
N PRO A 165 -7.78 -12.22 24.29
CA PRO A 165 -6.67 -12.37 25.24
C PRO A 165 -6.83 -13.49 26.29
N THR A 166 -8.05 -13.94 26.61
CA THR A 166 -8.28 -14.93 27.67
C THR A 166 -8.57 -16.33 27.17
N ALA A 167 -9.05 -16.49 25.93
CA ALA A 167 -9.21 -17.79 25.27
C ALA A 167 -7.85 -18.52 25.15
N ASP A 168 -7.78 -19.74 25.69
CA ASP A 168 -6.51 -20.36 26.06
C ASP A 168 -5.85 -21.20 24.94
N GLY A 169 -4.88 -22.06 25.28
CA GLY A 169 -4.20 -22.93 24.31
C GLY A 169 -5.01 -24.16 23.85
N GLY A 170 -5.94 -24.66 24.67
CA GLY A 170 -6.81 -25.81 24.40
C GLY A 170 -7.98 -25.50 23.48
N ASP A 171 -8.41 -24.23 23.44
CA ASP A 171 -9.43 -23.76 22.51
C ASP A 171 -9.04 -23.96 21.04
N SER A 172 -10.03 -24.11 20.16
CA SER A 172 -9.85 -24.27 18.72
C SER A 172 -10.81 -23.40 17.91
N VAL A 173 -10.30 -22.84 16.82
CA VAL A 173 -11.06 -22.04 15.85
C VAL A 173 -10.82 -22.62 14.45
N ASP A 174 -11.82 -23.29 13.91
CA ASP A 174 -11.81 -23.85 12.55
C ASP A 174 -12.81 -23.08 11.66
N GLY A 175 -12.26 -22.21 10.81
CA GLY A 175 -13.02 -21.34 9.91
C GLY A 175 -13.94 -20.36 10.66
N THR A 176 -15.19 -20.78 10.87
CA THR A 176 -16.22 -20.03 11.60
C THR A 176 -16.78 -20.77 12.81
N THR A 177 -16.25 -21.96 13.12
CA THR A 177 -16.62 -22.79 14.28
C THR A 177 -15.58 -22.63 15.37
N VAL A 178 -16.03 -22.47 16.61
CA VAL A 178 -15.21 -22.44 17.81
C VAL A 178 -15.54 -23.64 18.67
N SER A 179 -14.55 -24.24 19.32
CA SER A 179 -14.73 -25.27 20.35
C SER A 179 -13.69 -25.06 21.43
N GLY A 180 -14.11 -25.09 22.69
CA GLY A 180 -13.26 -24.72 23.82
C GLY A 180 -13.78 -25.25 25.14
N ALA A 181 -13.01 -25.01 26.21
CA ALA A 181 -13.40 -25.41 27.56
C ALA A 181 -12.78 -24.50 28.64
N VAL A 182 -13.62 -23.93 29.50
CA VAL A 182 -13.21 -23.12 30.65
C VAL A 182 -13.26 -23.97 31.92
N GLY A 183 -12.13 -24.03 32.64
CA GLY A 183 -12.04 -24.76 33.90
C GLY A 183 -12.46 -23.94 35.13
N GLY A 184 -13.31 -24.51 35.99
CA GLY A 184 -13.71 -23.99 37.30
C GLY A 184 -14.27 -22.56 37.35
N ARG A 185 -13.40 -21.55 37.37
CA ARG A 185 -13.76 -20.10 37.35
C ARG A 185 -13.10 -19.33 36.21
N GLY A 186 -12.56 -20.06 35.23
CA GLY A 186 -11.93 -19.52 34.04
C GLY A 186 -12.87 -18.71 33.17
N THR A 187 -12.31 -17.99 32.20
CA THR A 187 -13.06 -17.17 31.27
C THR A 187 -12.33 -17.10 29.94
N ASP A 188 -13.00 -17.44 28.85
CA ASP A 188 -12.50 -17.30 27.48
C ASP A 188 -13.24 -16.16 26.78
N ASP A 189 -12.53 -15.39 25.96
CA ASP A 189 -13.14 -14.33 25.15
C ASP A 189 -12.79 -14.49 23.67
N TYR A 190 -13.73 -14.10 22.81
CA TYR A 190 -13.58 -14.15 21.36
C TYR A 190 -14.11 -12.88 20.72
N ARG A 191 -13.41 -12.43 19.68
CA ARG A 191 -13.89 -11.35 18.81
C ARG A 191 -14.48 -11.95 17.55
N TYR A 192 -15.68 -11.53 17.17
CA TYR A 192 -16.38 -12.05 16.00
C TYR A 192 -17.13 -11.00 15.18
N SER A 193 -17.60 -11.40 14.01
CA SER A 193 -18.52 -10.64 13.17
C SER A 193 -19.70 -11.50 12.70
N GLY A 194 -20.81 -10.83 12.36
CA GLY A 194 -22.06 -11.51 12.01
C GLY A 194 -22.84 -12.00 13.24
N SER A 195 -23.70 -12.98 13.02
CA SER A 195 -24.53 -13.62 14.06
C SER A 195 -23.80 -14.82 14.65
N LEU A 196 -24.10 -15.15 15.91
CA LEU A 196 -23.53 -16.29 16.64
C LEU A 196 -24.65 -17.27 17.03
N VAL A 197 -24.36 -18.57 17.00
CA VAL A 197 -25.23 -19.65 17.48
C VAL A 197 -24.41 -20.69 18.23
N PHE A 198 -24.91 -21.18 19.36
CA PHE A 198 -24.30 -22.30 20.08
C PHE A 198 -24.75 -23.64 19.45
N ASP A 199 -23.79 -24.52 19.20
CA ASP A 199 -24.05 -25.92 18.81
C ASP A 199 -24.28 -26.78 20.07
N SER A 200 -23.46 -26.59 21.10
CA SER A 200 -23.50 -27.34 22.35
C SER A 200 -22.81 -26.60 23.51
N THR A 201 -23.28 -26.85 24.72
CA THR A 201 -22.68 -26.41 25.99
C THR A 201 -22.84 -27.52 27.01
N GLU A 202 -21.75 -27.95 27.65
CA GLU A 202 -21.76 -29.00 28.67
C GLU A 202 -21.37 -28.38 30.02
N GLY A 203 -22.34 -28.26 30.92
CA GLY A 203 -22.17 -27.68 32.26
C GLY A 203 -22.65 -26.22 32.39
N PRO A 204 -22.68 -25.68 33.62
CA PRO A 204 -23.20 -24.35 33.92
C PRO A 204 -22.21 -23.24 33.54
N LEU A 205 -22.58 -22.43 32.53
CA LEU A 205 -21.77 -21.31 32.06
C LEU A 205 -22.58 -20.01 31.93
N THR A 206 -21.89 -18.89 32.08
CA THR A 206 -22.40 -17.54 31.81
C THR A 206 -21.82 -17.04 30.49
N VAL A 207 -22.68 -16.48 29.64
CA VAL A 207 -22.28 -15.83 28.37
C VAL A 207 -22.58 -14.34 28.43
N THR A 208 -21.57 -13.52 28.17
CA THR A 208 -21.72 -12.08 27.96
C THR A 208 -21.47 -11.77 26.48
N LEU A 209 -22.34 -10.97 25.86
CA LEU A 209 -22.19 -10.51 24.48
C LEU A 209 -22.03 -8.98 24.47
N GLU A 210 -20.98 -8.51 23.81
CA GLU A 210 -20.77 -7.09 23.48
C GLU A 210 -20.97 -6.92 21.98
N LEU A 211 -21.82 -5.97 21.57
CA LEU A 211 -22.17 -5.73 20.17
C LEU A 211 -21.91 -4.27 19.82
N ASP A 212 -20.80 -3.96 19.15
CA ASP A 212 -20.62 -2.67 18.48
C ASP A 212 -21.49 -2.65 17.20
N GLN A 213 -22.53 -1.81 17.20
CA GLN A 213 -23.50 -1.60 16.11
C GLN A 213 -23.07 -0.44 15.19
#